data_AF-A0A7J4DSB6-F1
#
_entry.id   AF-A0A7J4DSB6-F1
#
_cell.length_a   1.000
_cell.length_b   1.000
_cell.length_c   1.000
_cell.angle_alpha   90.00
_cell.angle_beta   90.00
_cell.angle_gamma   90.00
#
_symmetry.space_group_name_H-M   'P 1'
#
loop_
_entity.id
_entity.type
_entity.pdbx_description
1 polymer ?
#
loop_
_entity_poly.entity_id
_entity_poly.type
_entity_poly.pdbx_seq_one_letter_code
_entity_poly.pdbx_strand_id
1 'polypeptide(L)'
;MVIKQKIDSVTNNMFFRIRRIGFIKTTFNSVSSIFQTRGLKFAYITLMILFTTGIVNALVEGSRYAGSGQPIIPNFQAQTLAETVIFSSAILCGTLGFVFISRATKQVTKGRMTASYIISGLSLALIGLIICFFLIILKGG
;
A
#
# COMPACT_ATOMS: atom_id res chain seq x y z
N MET A 1 14.34 -25.85 -56.81
CA MET A 1 14.42 -24.55 -56.11
C MET A 1 13.25 -24.31 -55.15
N VAL A 2 12.01 -24.68 -55.53
CA VAL A 2 10.78 -24.51 -54.72
C VAL A 2 10.80 -25.24 -53.37
N ILE A 3 11.40 -26.43 -53.30
CA ILE A 3 11.46 -27.24 -52.07
C ILE A 3 12.37 -26.58 -51.01
N LYS A 4 13.51 -25.99 -51.40
CA LYS A 4 14.39 -25.27 -50.47
C LYS A 4 13.70 -24.05 -49.85
N GLN A 5 13.01 -23.25 -50.66
CA GLN A 5 12.26 -22.09 -50.16
C GLN A 5 11.15 -22.47 -49.16
N LYS A 6 10.53 -23.65 -49.32
CA LYS A 6 9.50 -24.15 -48.41
C LYS A 6 10.09 -24.64 -47.09
N ILE A 7 11.29 -25.23 -47.12
CA ILE A 7 12.02 -25.64 -45.91
C ILE A 7 12.52 -24.42 -45.14
N ASP A 8 13.04 -23.41 -45.84
CA ASP A 8 13.54 -22.17 -45.23
C ASP A 8 12.42 -21.36 -44.56
N SER A 9 11.22 -21.32 -45.15
CA SER A 9 10.07 -20.62 -44.57
C SER A 9 9.52 -21.30 -43.31
N VAL A 10 9.49 -22.64 -43.28
CA VAL A 10 9.07 -23.43 -42.12
C VAL A 10 10.08 -23.29 -40.97
N THR A 11 11.37 -23.32 -41.30
CA THR A 11 12.45 -23.18 -40.31
C THR A 11 12.44 -21.80 -39.68
N ASN A 12 12.27 -20.74 -40.48
CA ASN A 12 12.13 -19.38 -39.96
C ASN A 12 10.89 -19.23 -39.08
N ASN A 13 9.73 -19.78 -39.46
CA ASN A 13 8.52 -19.73 -38.65
C ASN A 13 8.65 -20.46 -37.30
N MET A 14 9.37 -21.59 -37.26
CA MET A 14 9.68 -22.26 -35.99
C MET A 14 10.62 -21.42 -35.12
N PHE A 15 11.66 -20.84 -35.72
CA PHE A 15 12.63 -20.03 -34.99
C PHE A 15 11.99 -18.77 -34.38
N PHE A 16 11.07 -18.13 -35.11
CA PHE A 16 10.28 -17.01 -34.60
C PHE A 16 9.35 -17.43 -33.45
N ARG A 17 8.70 -18.60 -33.52
CA ARG A 17 7.88 -19.12 -32.40
C ARG A 17 8.71 -19.41 -31.15
N ILE A 18 9.89 -20.02 -31.30
CA ILE A 18 10.80 -20.33 -30.19
C ILE A 18 11.33 -19.04 -29.54
N ARG A 19 11.75 -18.05 -30.34
CA ARG A 19 12.15 -16.72 -29.83
C ARG A 19 11.02 -16.02 -29.08
N ARG A 20 9.77 -16.13 -29.56
CA ARG A 20 8.60 -15.55 -28.90
C ARG A 20 8.35 -16.16 -27.52
N ILE A 21 8.48 -17.49 -27.39
CA ILE A 21 8.35 -18.21 -26.11
C ILE A 21 9.46 -17.80 -25.14
N GLY A 22 10.70 -17.67 -25.62
CA GLY A 22 11.82 -17.16 -24.84
C GLY A 22 11.54 -15.77 -24.27
N PHE A 23 11.10 -14.83 -25.11
CA PHE A 23 10.75 -13.46 -24.70
C PHE A 23 9.62 -13.42 -23.66
N ILE A 24 8.57 -14.20 -23.86
CA ILE A 24 7.44 -14.30 -22.91
C ILE A 24 7.92 -14.78 -21.54
N LYS A 25 8.82 -15.78 -21.51
CA LYS A 25 9.37 -16.32 -20.26
C LYS A 25 10.21 -15.29 -19.52
N THR A 26 11.03 -14.50 -20.22
CA THR A 26 11.82 -13.42 -19.60
C THR A 26 10.93 -12.31 -19.07
N THR A 27 9.92 -11.88 -19.83
CA THR A 27 8.96 -10.85 -19.38
C THR A 27 8.18 -11.32 -18.16
N PHE A 28 7.74 -12.58 -18.12
CA PHE A 28 7.00 -13.14 -16.99
C PHE A 28 7.87 -13.23 -15.72
N ASN A 29 9.14 -13.63 -15.86
CA ASN A 29 10.09 -13.67 -14.75
C ASN A 29 10.43 -12.27 -14.22
N SER A 30 10.55 -11.27 -15.10
CA SER A 30 10.76 -9.88 -14.69
C SER A 30 9.54 -9.30 -13.99
N VAL A 31 8.32 -9.59 -14.47
CA VAL A 31 7.08 -9.17 -13.80
C VAL A 31 6.94 -9.87 -12.43
N SER A 32 7.17 -11.18 -12.38
CA SER A 32 7.16 -11.99 -11.14
C SER A 32 8.10 -11.43 -10.07
N SER A 33 9.34 -11.12 -10.42
CA SER A 33 10.34 -10.59 -9.48
C SER A 33 10.03 -9.16 -9.00
N ILE A 34 9.45 -8.30 -9.87
CA ILE A 34 8.98 -6.97 -9.48
C ILE A 34 7.77 -7.07 -8.52
N PHE A 35 6.85 -8.01 -8.78
CA PHE A 35 5.70 -8.25 -7.90
C PHE A 35 6.12 -8.85 -6.56
N GLN A 36 7.07 -9.79 -6.53
CA GLN A 36 7.59 -10.34 -5.26
C GLN A 36 8.25 -9.25 -4.41
N THR A 37 9.12 -8.42 -4.99
CA THR A 37 9.86 -7.40 -4.23
C THR A 37 8.99 -6.23 -3.77
N ARG A 38 8.00 -5.80 -4.57
CA ARG A 38 7.08 -4.72 -4.18
C ARG A 38 5.94 -5.24 -3.31
N GLY A 39 5.41 -6.42 -3.62
CA GLY A 39 4.32 -7.05 -2.87
C GLY A 39 4.71 -7.33 -1.43
N LEU A 40 5.94 -7.80 -1.18
CA LEU A 40 6.42 -8.05 0.18
C LEU A 40 6.56 -6.77 1.00
N LYS A 41 6.93 -5.64 0.37
CA LYS A 41 6.94 -4.32 1.03
C LYS A 41 5.53 -3.86 1.39
N PHE A 42 4.56 -4.02 0.49
CA PHE A 42 3.17 -3.68 0.80
C PHE A 42 2.61 -4.56 1.92
N ALA A 43 2.81 -5.87 1.84
CA ALA A 43 2.40 -6.80 2.89
C ALA A 43 3.02 -6.42 4.25
N TYR A 44 4.31 -6.08 4.27
CA TYR A 44 4.99 -5.63 5.48
C TYR A 44 4.37 -4.35 6.05
N ILE A 45 4.15 -3.32 5.22
CA ILE A 45 3.53 -2.05 5.66
C ILE A 45 2.11 -2.31 6.18
N THR A 46 1.31 -3.10 5.46
CA THR A 46 -0.07 -3.42 5.85
C THR A 46 -0.11 -4.17 7.20
N LEU A 47 0.74 -5.19 7.37
CA LEU A 47 0.82 -5.92 8.63
C LEU A 47 1.29 -5.02 9.77
N MET A 48 2.30 -4.19 9.53
CA MET A 48 2.82 -3.26 10.54
C MET A 48 1.73 -2.29 11.02
N ILE A 49 0.95 -1.73 10.09
CA ILE A 49 -0.18 -0.85 10.42
C ILE A 49 -1.27 -1.64 11.19
N LEU A 50 -1.64 -2.82 10.74
CA LEU A 50 -2.67 -3.63 11.42
C LEU A 50 -2.27 -4.00 12.86
N PHE A 51 -1.03 -4.43 13.07
CA PHE A 51 -0.56 -4.80 14.41
C PHE A 51 -0.38 -3.59 15.32
N THR A 52 0.08 -2.45 14.81
CA THR A 52 0.21 -1.21 15.61
C THR A 52 -1.12 -0.57 15.95
N THR A 53 -2.15 -0.82 15.15
CA THR A 53 -3.50 -0.26 15.35
C THR A 53 -4.39 -1.08 16.25
N GLY A 54 -3.88 -2.20 16.78
CA GLY A 54 -4.59 -3.00 17.79
C GLY A 54 -5.61 -3.99 17.22
N ILE A 55 -5.39 -4.48 15.99
CA ILE A 55 -6.24 -5.52 15.38
C ILE A 55 -6.40 -6.75 16.27
N VAL A 56 -5.37 -7.10 17.05
CA VAL A 56 -5.40 -8.24 17.98
C VAL A 56 -6.47 -8.02 19.05
N ASN A 57 -6.49 -6.85 19.68
CA ASN A 57 -7.48 -6.53 20.72
C ASN A 57 -8.90 -6.48 20.13
N ALA A 58 -9.04 -5.93 18.91
CA ALA A 58 -10.30 -5.92 18.20
C ALA A 58 -10.84 -7.31 17.83
N LEU A 59 -9.96 -8.26 17.54
CA LEU A 59 -10.35 -9.65 17.24
C LEU A 59 -10.67 -10.46 18.50
N VAL A 60 -9.94 -10.24 19.60
CA VAL A 60 -10.13 -11.00 20.84
C VAL A 60 -11.36 -10.50 21.61
N GLU A 61 -11.52 -9.18 21.75
CA GLU A 61 -12.51 -8.59 22.64
C GLU A 61 -13.55 -7.72 21.91
N GLY A 62 -13.25 -7.27 20.70
CA GLY A 62 -14.08 -6.30 19.97
C GLY A 62 -15.52 -6.76 19.70
N SER A 63 -15.77 -8.08 19.58
CA SER A 63 -17.12 -8.62 19.41
C SER A 63 -18.02 -8.43 20.63
N ARG A 64 -17.45 -8.43 21.84
CA ARG A 64 -18.19 -8.17 23.09
C ARG A 64 -18.72 -6.74 23.16
N TYR A 65 -18.00 -5.83 22.53
CA TYR A 65 -18.34 -4.42 22.47
C TYR A 65 -19.13 -4.05 21.20
N ALA A 66 -19.27 -4.95 20.22
CA ALA A 66 -20.09 -4.70 19.04
C ALA A 66 -21.57 -4.45 19.39
N GLY A 67 -22.05 -5.04 20.50
CA GLY A 67 -23.41 -4.85 21.00
C GLY A 67 -23.69 -3.50 21.68
N SER A 68 -22.65 -2.70 22.00
CA SER A 68 -22.84 -1.38 22.62
C SER A 68 -23.25 -0.29 21.62
N GLY A 69 -23.17 -0.58 20.32
CA GLY A 69 -23.46 0.38 19.25
C GLY A 69 -22.45 1.53 19.14
N GLN A 70 -21.40 1.56 19.99
CA GLN A 70 -20.39 2.61 19.96
C GLN A 70 -19.20 2.19 19.10
N PRO A 71 -18.82 2.97 18.08
CA PRO A 71 -17.69 2.63 17.20
C PRO A 71 -16.33 2.79 17.89
N ILE A 72 -16.22 3.60 18.94
CA ILE A 72 -14.99 3.82 19.70
C ILE A 72 -15.34 3.63 21.17
N ILE A 73 -14.53 2.85 21.90
CA ILE A 73 -14.75 2.60 23.32
C ILE A 73 -13.83 3.51 24.13
N PRO A 74 -14.34 4.29 25.10
CA PRO A 74 -13.53 5.13 25.98
C PRO A 74 -12.86 4.30 27.10
N ASN A 75 -12.06 3.30 26.72
CA ASN A 75 -11.29 2.47 27.64
C ASN A 75 -10.00 2.01 26.95
N PHE A 76 -8.85 2.18 27.61
CA PHE A 76 -7.54 1.77 27.11
C PHE A 76 -7.40 0.28 26.81
N GLN A 77 -8.10 -0.59 27.54
CA GLN A 77 -7.95 -2.04 27.41
C GLN A 77 -8.74 -2.61 26.23
N ALA A 78 -9.87 -1.98 25.89
CA ALA A 78 -10.77 -2.47 24.85
C ALA A 78 -10.55 -1.76 23.52
N GLN A 79 -10.81 -2.47 22.43
CA GLN A 79 -10.76 -1.88 21.09
C GLN A 79 -11.79 -2.56 20.17
N THR A 80 -12.52 -1.78 19.38
CA THR A 80 -13.43 -2.33 18.37
C THR A 80 -12.73 -2.47 17.01
N LEU A 81 -13.35 -3.24 16.10
CA LEU A 81 -12.92 -3.28 14.70
C LEU A 81 -13.06 -1.91 14.04
N ALA A 82 -14.14 -1.17 14.31
CA ALA A 82 -14.34 0.17 13.78
C ALA A 82 -13.23 1.14 14.24
N GLU A 83 -12.87 1.09 15.52
CA GLU A 83 -11.78 1.88 16.08
C GLU A 83 -10.43 1.54 15.45
N THR A 84 -10.14 0.26 15.24
CA THR A 84 -8.92 -0.19 14.55
C THR A 84 -8.84 0.35 13.13
N VAL A 85 -9.96 0.33 12.40
CA VAL A 85 -10.03 0.90 11.04
C VAL A 85 -9.79 2.41 11.07
N ILE A 86 -10.41 3.13 12.01
CA ILE A 86 -10.18 4.57 12.16
C ILE A 86 -8.70 4.85 12.47
N PHE A 87 -8.10 4.13 13.43
CA PHE A 87 -6.69 4.30 13.78
C PHE A 87 -5.74 3.98 12.62
N SER A 88 -6.01 2.90 11.88
CA SER A 88 -5.23 2.55 10.69
C SER A 88 -5.32 3.58 9.58
N SER A 89 -6.52 4.16 9.36
CA SER A 89 -6.69 5.25 8.40
C SER A 89 -5.94 6.52 8.82
N ALA A 90 -5.89 6.85 10.12
CA ALA A 90 -5.15 7.99 10.63
C ALA A 90 -3.63 7.83 10.40
N ILE A 91 -3.09 6.64 10.66
CA ILE A 91 -1.68 6.30 10.37
C ILE A 91 -1.40 6.34 8.87
N LEU A 92 -2.31 5.84 8.03
CA LEU A 92 -2.18 5.91 6.58
C LEU A 92 -2.16 7.36 6.08
N CYS A 93 -3.05 8.22 6.57
CA CYS A 93 -3.03 9.65 6.26
C CYS A 93 -1.70 10.28 6.66
N GLY A 94 -1.22 10.02 7.88
CA GLY A 94 0.06 10.53 8.36
C GLY A 94 1.24 10.09 7.49
N THR A 95 1.35 8.79 7.22
CA THR A 95 2.43 8.22 6.41
C THR A 95 2.39 8.69 4.96
N LEU A 96 1.21 8.75 4.33
CA LEU A 96 1.04 9.31 2.98
C LEU A 96 1.42 10.79 2.95
N GLY A 97 1.10 11.54 4.00
CA GLY A 97 1.51 12.93 4.15
C GLY A 97 3.03 13.11 4.07
N PHE A 98 3.77 12.31 4.86
CA PHE A 98 5.24 12.31 4.80
C PHE A 98 5.80 11.83 3.45
N VAL A 99 5.13 10.89 2.78
CA VAL A 99 5.52 10.46 1.42
C VAL A 99 5.38 11.61 0.43
N PHE A 100 4.31 12.41 0.50
CA PHE A 100 4.14 13.59 -0.37
C PHE A 100 5.20 14.65 -0.11
N ILE A 101 5.50 14.94 1.17
CA ILE A 101 6.58 15.87 1.54
C ILE A 101 7.94 15.37 1.00
N SER A 102 8.25 14.07 1.18
CA SER A 102 9.50 13.48 0.68
C SER A 102 9.61 13.49 -0.84
N ARG A 103 8.50 13.34 -1.56
CA ARG A 103 8.48 13.46 -3.03
C ARG A 103 8.67 14.90 -3.48
N ALA A 104 8.10 15.86 -2.76
CA ALA A 104 8.27 17.28 -3.06
C ALA A 104 9.74 17.71 -2.95
N THR A 105 10.45 17.28 -1.89
CA THR A 105 11.86 17.66 -1.67
C THR A 105 12.82 17.06 -2.72
N LYS A 106 12.41 15.98 -3.40
CA LYS A 106 13.18 15.34 -4.47
C LYS A 106 12.87 15.89 -5.87
N GLN A 107 11.85 16.71 -6.04
CA GLN A 107 11.52 17.31 -7.34
C GLN A 107 12.44 18.51 -7.64
N VAL A 108 13.13 18.43 -8.78
CA VAL A 108 14.12 19.43 -9.24
C VAL A 108 13.46 20.66 -9.89
N THR A 109 12.20 20.54 -10.35
CA THR A 109 11.45 21.59 -11.04
C THR A 109 10.69 22.49 -10.05
N LYS A 110 11.09 23.76 -9.97
CA LYS A 110 10.66 24.74 -8.97
C LYS A 110 9.20 25.19 -9.10
N GLY A 111 8.54 25.29 -7.95
CA GLY A 111 7.51 26.30 -7.69
C GLY A 111 6.17 25.73 -7.24
N ARG A 112 5.21 25.66 -8.16
CA ARG A 112 3.80 25.40 -7.84
C ARG A 112 3.50 23.95 -7.46
N MET A 113 4.06 22.98 -8.19
CA MET A 113 3.82 21.57 -7.92
C MET A 113 4.51 21.11 -6.64
N THR A 114 5.73 21.58 -6.38
CA THR A 114 6.43 21.30 -5.12
C THR A 114 5.64 21.84 -3.92
N ALA A 115 5.15 23.08 -4.02
CA ALA A 115 4.33 23.67 -2.96
C ALA A 115 3.03 22.89 -2.72
N SER A 116 2.32 22.45 -3.77
CA SER A 116 1.09 21.68 -3.60
C SER A 116 1.32 20.31 -2.95
N TYR A 117 2.43 19.61 -3.28
CA TYR A 117 2.80 18.37 -2.60
C TYR A 117 3.16 18.59 -1.13
N ILE A 118 3.85 19.68 -0.79
CA ILE A 118 4.17 20.00 0.62
C ILE A 118 2.89 20.34 1.39
N ILE A 119 2.02 21.18 0.83
CA ILE A 119 0.76 21.59 1.48
C ILE A 119 -0.14 20.38 1.69
N SER A 120 -0.40 19.59 0.64
CA SER A 120 -1.22 18.37 0.76
C SER A 120 -0.60 17.36 1.74
N GLY A 121 0.72 17.22 1.73
CA GLY A 121 1.43 16.34 2.66
C GLY A 121 1.32 16.80 4.11
N LEU A 122 1.48 18.10 4.38
CA LEU A 122 1.28 18.70 5.70
C LEU A 122 -0.18 18.56 6.17
N SER A 123 -1.16 18.81 5.30
CA SER A 123 -2.57 18.65 5.61
C SER A 123 -2.90 17.20 6.00
N LEU A 124 -2.42 16.23 5.23
CA LEU A 124 -2.62 14.81 5.54
C LEU A 124 -1.95 14.40 6.86
N ALA A 125 -0.74 14.88 7.12
CA ALA A 125 -0.03 14.64 8.37
C ALA A 125 -0.77 15.24 9.58
N LEU A 126 -1.27 16.48 9.46
CA LEU A 126 -2.07 17.15 10.48
C LEU A 126 -3.38 16.42 10.75
N ILE A 127 -4.12 16.02 9.71
CA ILE A 127 -5.37 15.26 9.87
C ILE A 127 -5.10 13.95 10.62
N GLY A 128 -4.05 13.20 10.23
CA GLY A 128 -3.66 11.97 10.92
C GLY A 128 -3.33 12.21 12.40
N LEU A 129 -2.56 13.26 12.71
CA LEU A 129 -2.22 13.63 14.08
C LEU A 129 -3.44 14.03 14.92
N ILE A 130 -4.34 14.84 14.36
CA ILE A 130 -5.56 15.28 15.05
C ILE A 130 -6.42 14.08 15.42
N ILE A 131 -6.62 13.14 14.50
CA ILE A 131 -7.41 11.92 14.77
C ILE A 131 -6.73 11.07 15.84
N CYS A 132 -5.41 10.87 15.78
CA CYS A 132 -4.68 10.12 16.80
C CYS A 132 -4.80 10.77 18.19
N PHE A 133 -4.57 12.08 18.31
CA PHE A 133 -4.71 12.77 19.59
C PHE A 133 -6.15 12.75 20.11
N PHE A 134 -7.14 12.93 19.24
CA PHE A 134 -8.55 12.82 19.61
C PHE A 134 -8.86 11.46 20.24
N LEU A 135 -8.38 10.38 19.64
CA LEU A 135 -8.59 9.03 20.16
C LEU A 135 -7.84 8.77 21.46
N ILE A 136 -6.60 9.27 21.59
CA ILE A 136 -5.84 9.15 22.84
C ILE A 136 -6.58 9.84 23.99
N ILE A 137 -7.07 11.07 23.77
CA ILE A 137 -7.85 11.82 24.77
C ILE A 137 -9.11 11.05 25.15
N LEU A 138 -9.86 10.58 24.15
CA LEU A 138 -11.14 9.88 24.36
C LEU A 138 -10.97 8.57 25.14
N LYS A 139 -9.80 7.91 25.02
CA LYS A 139 -9.52 6.67 25.77
C LYS A 139 -9.08 6.91 27.22
N GLY A 140 -8.88 8.17 27.63
CA GLY A 140 -8.60 8.57 29.03
C GLY A 140 -7.27 9.28 29.23
N GLY A 141 -6.83 10.08 28.23
CA GLY A 141 -5.70 11.00 28.38
C GLY A 141 -5.98 12.14 29.35
#